data_AF-A0AAZ3RCS4-F1
#
_entry.id   AF-A0AAZ3RCS4-F1
#
_cell.length_a   1.000
_cell.length_b   1.000
_cell.length_c   1.000
_cell.angle_alpha   90.00
_cell.angle_beta   90.00
_cell.angle_gamma   90.00
#
_symmetry.space_group_name_H-M   'P 1'
#
loop_
_entity.id
_entity.type
_entity.pdbx_description
1 polymer ?
#
loop_
_entity_poly.entity_id
_entity_poly.type
_entity_poly.pdbx_seq_one_letter_code
_entity_poly.pdbx_strand_id
1 'polypeptide(L)'
;MNICYLTESLVIENIRSSSKGVCDHDRACGRSFSCDRHFGLCFPLRGEGQYCRRDAQCVRGLSCMFGKCHRRISEGQEGARCKVDRDCGESMCCARHHGEQLCKRRLLRDESCFVPEGGLAFSINQICPCDEGLLCRGAVEPKWREKEFFYHPDTTSWSCQAPKP
;
A
#
# COMPACT_ATOMS: atom_id res chain seq x y z
N MET A 1 -6.20 -8.51 -20.88
CA MET A 1 -4.78 -8.42 -20.48
C MET A 1 -4.12 -7.38 -21.38
N ASN A 2 -4.08 -6.11 -20.95
CA ASN A 2 -3.45 -5.02 -21.71
C ASN A 2 -2.97 -3.97 -20.70
N ILE A 3 -1.70 -4.06 -20.29
CA ILE A 3 -1.07 -3.17 -19.28
C ILE A 3 0.07 -2.35 -19.91
N CYS A 4 0.04 -2.08 -21.23
CA CYS A 4 1.17 -1.41 -21.91
C CYS A 4 0.82 -0.19 -22.77
N TYR A 5 -0.36 0.40 -22.65
CA TYR A 5 -0.64 1.68 -23.30
C TYR A 5 -0.70 2.78 -22.25
N LEU A 6 0.48 3.18 -21.75
CA LEU A 6 0.67 4.60 -21.44
C LEU A 6 0.46 5.33 -22.77
N THR A 7 -0.47 6.27 -22.82
CA THR A 7 -0.70 7.09 -24.01
C THR A 7 0.65 7.67 -24.45
N GLU A 8 1.03 7.44 -25.71
CA GLU A 8 2.35 7.85 -26.25
C GLU A 8 2.66 9.33 -25.95
N SER A 9 1.63 10.18 -25.88
CA SER A 9 1.71 11.59 -25.51
C SER A 9 2.37 11.87 -24.16
N LEU A 10 2.05 11.10 -23.09
CA LEU A 10 2.58 11.32 -21.74
C LEU A 10 4.06 10.89 -21.61
N VAL A 11 4.46 9.87 -22.37
CA VAL A 11 5.86 9.40 -22.44
C VAL A 11 6.71 10.42 -23.20
N ILE A 12 6.19 10.94 -24.33
CA ILE A 12 6.88 11.95 -25.14
C ILE A 12 7.08 13.26 -24.36
N GLU A 13 6.09 13.73 -23.60
CA GLU A 13 6.24 14.93 -22.75
C GLU A 13 7.31 14.74 -21.65
N ASN A 14 7.35 13.56 -21.02
CA ASN A 14 8.39 13.25 -20.04
C ASN A 14 9.79 13.22 -20.67
N ILE A 15 9.94 12.61 -21.85
CA ILE A 15 11.22 12.56 -22.57
C ILE A 15 11.66 13.97 -23.00
N ARG A 16 10.73 14.84 -23.44
CA ARG A 16 11.02 16.24 -23.78
C ARG A 16 11.49 17.07 -22.58
N SER A 17 11.00 16.75 -21.38
CA SER A 17 11.39 17.42 -20.14
C SER A 17 12.65 16.80 -19.47
N SER A 18 13.10 15.64 -19.96
CA SER A 18 14.34 15.02 -19.50
C SER A 18 15.54 15.88 -19.88
N SER A 19 16.50 16.02 -18.96
CA SER A 19 17.81 16.51 -19.36
C SER A 19 18.53 15.37 -20.07
N LYS A 20 19.20 15.63 -21.20
CA LYS A 20 19.98 14.64 -21.97
C LYS A 20 21.15 13.98 -21.18
N GLY A 21 21.24 14.20 -19.87
CA GLY A 21 22.22 13.56 -19.01
C GLY A 21 21.86 12.08 -18.80
N VAL A 22 22.74 11.21 -19.28
CA VAL A 22 22.75 9.79 -18.90
C VAL A 22 23.12 9.69 -17.43
N CYS A 23 22.44 8.81 -16.70
CA CYS A 23 22.65 8.61 -15.28
C CYS A 23 22.44 7.15 -14.87
N ASP A 24 23.08 6.78 -13.76
CA ASP A 24 22.89 5.51 -13.03
C ASP A 24 22.45 5.77 -11.56
N HIS A 25 22.66 6.98 -11.03
CA HIS A 25 22.24 7.39 -9.70
C HIS A 25 21.87 8.89 -9.64
N ASP A 26 21.09 9.27 -8.62
CA ASP A 26 20.46 10.60 -8.56
C ASP A 26 21.46 11.76 -8.43
N ARG A 27 22.68 11.52 -7.91
CA ARG A 27 23.74 12.56 -7.80
C ARG A 27 24.34 12.95 -9.15
N ALA A 28 24.20 12.11 -10.18
CA ALA A 28 24.59 12.47 -11.54
C ALA A 28 23.63 13.50 -12.17
N CYS A 29 22.46 13.69 -11.57
CA CYS A 29 21.47 14.66 -12.00
C CYS A 29 21.58 15.98 -11.20
N GLY A 30 21.17 17.09 -11.81
CA GLY A 30 21.09 18.39 -11.12
C GLY A 30 20.03 18.41 -10.00
N ARG A 31 20.08 19.42 -9.13
CA ARG A 31 19.24 19.53 -7.90
C ARG A 31 17.73 19.38 -8.11
N SER A 32 17.22 19.70 -9.31
CA SER A 32 15.78 19.62 -9.65
C SER A 32 15.40 18.37 -10.44
N PHE A 33 16.31 17.38 -10.51
CA PHE A 33 16.15 16.17 -11.29
C PHE A 33 16.47 14.93 -10.45
N SER A 34 15.93 13.79 -10.87
CA SER A 34 16.20 12.47 -10.33
C SER A 34 16.58 11.53 -11.45
N CYS A 35 17.40 10.53 -11.16
CA CYS A 35 17.78 9.55 -12.16
C CYS A 35 16.66 8.54 -12.34
N ASP A 36 16.15 8.39 -13.55
CA ASP A 36 15.28 7.28 -13.86
C ASP A 36 16.12 6.04 -14.17
N ARG A 37 16.31 5.14 -13.20
CA ARG A 37 17.19 3.97 -13.36
C ARG A 37 16.76 2.97 -14.43
N HIS A 38 15.51 3.04 -14.88
CA HIS A 38 15.04 2.18 -15.96
C HIS A 38 15.46 2.72 -17.32
N PHE A 39 15.31 4.03 -17.54
CA PHE A 39 15.71 4.68 -18.79
C PHE A 39 17.17 5.15 -18.80
N GLY A 40 17.82 5.23 -17.63
CA GLY A 40 19.18 5.76 -17.47
C GLY A 40 19.27 7.26 -17.77
N LEU A 41 18.19 8.02 -17.54
CA LEU A 41 18.11 9.45 -17.89
C LEU A 41 17.61 10.29 -16.71
N CYS A 42 18.06 11.53 -16.64
CA CYS A 42 17.64 12.48 -15.61
C CYS A 42 16.28 13.14 -15.96
N PHE A 43 15.27 12.93 -15.13
CA PHE A 43 13.94 13.54 -15.25
C PHE A 43 13.67 14.54 -14.13
N PRO A 44 12.84 15.57 -14.35
CA PRO A 44 12.46 16.52 -13.31
C PRO A 44 11.84 15.83 -12.09
N LEU A 45 12.02 16.44 -10.92
CA LEU A 45 11.29 16.05 -9.72
C LEU A 45 9.78 16.27 -9.90
N ARG A 46 8.99 15.44 -9.20
CA ARG A 46 7.55 15.30 -9.38
C ARG A 46 6.79 15.89 -8.22
N GLY A 47 5.72 16.61 -8.53
CA GLY A 47 4.79 17.21 -7.56
C GLY A 47 3.78 16.21 -7.01
N GLU A 48 2.99 16.65 -6.02
CA GLU A 48 1.93 15.84 -5.40
C GLU A 48 0.94 15.31 -6.45
N GLY A 49 0.54 14.05 -6.33
CA GLY A 49 -0.37 13.35 -7.24
C GLY A 49 0.26 12.84 -8.54
N GLN A 50 1.48 13.25 -8.89
CA GLN A 50 2.17 12.75 -10.08
C GLN A 50 2.74 11.34 -9.88
N TYR A 51 2.71 10.53 -10.94
CA TYR A 51 3.21 9.15 -10.89
C TYR A 51 4.70 9.08 -10.60
N CYS A 52 5.11 8.20 -9.71
CA CYS A 52 6.49 7.98 -9.32
C CYS A 52 6.75 6.49 -9.08
N ARG A 53 8.03 6.12 -8.97
CA ARG A 53 8.49 4.77 -8.63
C ARG A 53 9.40 4.75 -7.41
N ARG A 54 10.01 5.88 -7.05
CA ARG A 54 10.91 6.03 -5.90
C ARG A 54 10.71 7.40 -5.26
N ASP A 55 10.92 7.49 -3.95
CA ASP A 55 10.85 8.77 -3.20
C ASP A 55 11.73 9.85 -3.79
N ALA A 56 12.92 9.50 -4.29
CA ALA A 56 13.87 10.43 -4.89
C ALA A 56 13.33 11.14 -6.13
N GLN A 57 12.25 10.63 -6.74
CA GLN A 57 11.60 11.27 -7.88
C GLN A 57 10.61 12.36 -7.47
N CYS A 58 10.24 12.45 -6.19
CA CYS A 58 9.32 13.47 -5.70
C CYS A 58 10.07 14.69 -5.18
N VAL A 59 9.44 15.86 -5.24
CA VAL A 59 9.98 17.07 -4.62
C VAL A 59 10.06 16.91 -3.08
N ARG A 60 10.88 17.75 -2.44
CA ARG A 60 11.09 17.72 -0.99
C ARG A 60 9.77 17.80 -0.22
N GLY A 61 9.64 16.98 0.82
CA GLY A 61 8.42 16.89 1.65
C GLY A 61 7.42 15.84 1.17
N LEU A 62 7.64 15.25 0.00
CA LEU A 62 6.82 14.17 -0.54
C LEU A 62 7.55 12.82 -0.48
N SER A 63 6.77 11.74 -0.56
CA SER A 63 7.21 10.36 -0.71
C SER A 63 6.37 9.67 -1.78
N CYS A 64 6.96 8.69 -2.45
CA CYS A 64 6.29 7.92 -3.48
C CYS A 64 5.47 6.79 -2.86
N MET A 65 4.17 6.98 -2.70
CA MET A 65 3.27 5.99 -2.08
C MET A 65 2.22 5.57 -3.10
N PHE A 66 1.94 4.28 -3.21
CA PHE A 66 0.94 3.74 -4.15
C PHE A 66 1.17 4.19 -5.62
N GLY A 67 2.44 4.40 -5.99
CA GLY A 67 2.84 4.84 -7.32
C GLY A 67 2.66 6.33 -7.62
N LYS A 68 2.32 7.16 -6.63
CA LYS A 68 2.21 8.63 -6.79
C LYS A 68 2.94 9.39 -5.68
N CYS A 69 3.34 10.62 -5.95
CA CYS A 69 3.93 11.47 -4.92
C CYS A 69 2.84 11.96 -3.96
N HIS A 70 2.99 11.65 -2.68
CA HIS A 70 2.08 12.07 -1.61
C HIS A 70 2.86 12.81 -0.54
N ARG A 71 2.17 13.62 0.27
CA ARG A 71 2.77 14.22 1.46
C ARG A 71 3.28 13.13 2.39
N ARG A 72 4.47 13.36 2.95
CA ARG A 72 4.99 12.48 4.00
C ARG A 72 4.11 12.59 5.22
N ILE A 73 3.68 11.43 5.72
CA ILE A 73 3.02 11.29 7.00
C ILE A 73 4.11 11.08 8.04
N SER A 74 3.99 11.75 9.19
CA SER A 74 4.96 11.65 10.28
C SER A 74 5.04 10.21 10.80
N GLU A 75 6.24 9.77 11.17
CA GLU A 75 6.45 8.44 11.74
C GLU A 75 5.53 8.18 12.94
N GLY A 76 5.06 6.94 13.09
CA GLY A 76 4.12 6.57 14.13
C GLY A 76 2.65 6.87 13.85
N GLN A 77 2.31 7.72 12.87
CA GLN A 77 0.93 8.06 12.54
C GLN A 77 0.30 7.08 11.55
N GLU A 78 -1.04 6.99 11.54
CA GLU A 78 -1.76 6.18 10.57
C GLU A 78 -1.44 6.63 9.13
N GLY A 79 -1.09 5.66 8.29
CA GLY A 79 -0.61 5.87 6.92
C GLY A 79 0.88 6.18 6.81
N ALA A 80 1.63 6.31 7.90
CA ALA A 80 3.09 6.42 7.87
C ALA A 80 3.73 5.09 7.44
N ARG A 81 4.89 5.14 6.78
CA ARG A 81 5.64 3.91 6.48
C ARG A 81 6.21 3.29 7.75
N CYS A 82 6.18 1.97 7.80
CA CYS A 82 6.70 1.17 8.91
C CYS A 82 7.44 -0.06 8.37
N LYS A 83 8.25 -0.68 9.22
CA LYS A 83 8.87 -1.98 8.97
C LYS A 83 8.33 -3.03 9.94
N VAL A 84 8.03 -2.61 11.16
CA VAL A 84 7.53 -3.44 12.26
C VAL A 84 6.50 -2.67 13.08
N ASP A 85 5.65 -3.37 13.84
CA ASP A 85 4.56 -2.76 14.62
C ASP A 85 5.02 -1.64 15.56
N ARG A 86 6.21 -1.76 16.17
CA ARG A 86 6.78 -0.74 17.07
C ARG A 86 7.12 0.59 16.39
N ASP A 87 7.13 0.64 15.06
CA ASP A 87 7.32 1.90 14.32
C ASP A 87 6.00 2.71 14.27
N CYS A 88 4.88 2.10 14.69
CA CYS A 88 3.56 2.69 14.74
C CYS A 88 3.18 3.07 16.18
N GLY A 89 2.25 4.02 16.34
CA GLY A 89 1.75 4.40 17.66
C GLY A 89 0.91 3.30 18.33
N GLU A 90 0.45 3.59 19.54
CA GLU A 90 -0.39 2.70 20.33
C GLU A 90 -1.68 2.33 19.56
N SER A 91 -2.14 1.08 19.71
CA SER A 91 -3.29 0.51 18.98
C SER A 91 -3.17 0.49 17.44
N MET A 92 -1.96 0.52 16.88
CA MET A 92 -1.71 0.30 15.46
C MET A 92 -0.90 -0.99 15.19
N CYS A 93 -0.81 -1.37 13.92
CA CYS A 93 0.09 -2.39 13.44
C CYS A 93 0.74 -1.96 12.12
N CYS A 94 1.85 -2.61 11.76
CA CYS A 94 2.49 -2.44 10.47
C CYS A 94 1.97 -3.46 9.47
N ALA A 95 1.13 -3.02 8.53
CA ALA A 95 0.48 -3.90 7.57
C ALA A 95 0.48 -3.33 6.15
N ARG A 96 0.43 -4.20 5.15
CA ARG A 96 0.40 -3.79 3.75
C ARG A 96 -0.93 -3.19 3.33
N HIS A 97 -0.86 -2.08 2.60
CA HIS A 97 -1.97 -1.54 1.83
C HIS A 97 -1.48 -1.25 0.41
N HIS A 98 -2.13 -1.83 -0.59
CA HIS A 98 -1.69 -1.74 -1.99
C HIS A 98 -0.19 -2.04 -2.19
N GLY A 99 0.36 -2.98 -1.42
CA GLY A 99 1.76 -3.41 -1.47
C GLY A 99 2.75 -2.58 -0.64
N GLU A 100 2.35 -1.41 -0.14
CA GLU A 100 3.18 -0.55 0.74
C GLU A 100 2.98 -0.94 2.21
N GLN A 101 4.06 -1.00 2.99
CA GLN A 101 3.97 -1.25 4.44
C GLN A 101 3.70 0.05 5.20
N LEU A 102 2.52 0.13 5.82
CA LEU A 102 2.04 1.33 6.50
C LEU A 102 1.48 1.02 7.88
N CYS A 103 1.57 2.00 8.77
CA CYS A 103 0.87 1.99 10.03
C CYS A 103 -0.63 2.06 9.78
N LYS A 104 -1.36 1.08 10.29
CA LYS A 104 -2.82 0.99 10.21
C LYS A 104 -3.36 0.78 11.61
N ARG A 105 -4.55 1.29 11.91
CA ARG A 105 -5.21 1.00 13.18
C ARG A 105 -5.51 -0.49 13.33
N ARG A 106 -5.44 -0.99 14.57
CA ARG A 106 -5.98 -2.31 14.93
C ARG A 106 -7.50 -2.29 14.82
N LEU A 107 -8.08 -3.48 14.64
CA LEU A 107 -9.51 -3.64 14.41
C LEU A 107 -10.29 -3.61 15.72
N LEU A 108 -11.28 -2.74 15.79
CA LEU A 108 -12.19 -2.59 16.92
C LEU A 108 -13.20 -3.74 16.94
N ARG A 109 -13.94 -3.83 18.05
CA ARG A 109 -15.04 -4.79 18.21
C ARG A 109 -15.99 -4.75 17.01
N ASP A 110 -16.45 -5.92 16.60
CA ASP A 110 -17.40 -6.16 15.51
C ASP A 110 -16.89 -5.80 14.10
N GLU A 111 -15.68 -5.22 13.98
CA GLU A 111 -15.07 -5.01 12.67
C GLU A 111 -14.65 -6.33 12.01
N SER A 112 -14.77 -6.38 10.68
CA SER A 112 -14.41 -7.57 9.92
C SER A 112 -12.92 -7.83 10.00
N CYS A 113 -12.57 -9.04 10.43
CA CYS A 113 -11.20 -9.48 10.63
C CYS A 113 -10.81 -10.66 9.71
N PHE A 114 -11.60 -10.90 8.66
CA PHE A 114 -11.35 -11.99 7.73
C PHE A 114 -10.02 -11.80 6.99
N VAL A 115 -9.17 -12.82 7.05
CA VAL A 115 -7.90 -12.89 6.32
C VAL A 115 -8.00 -14.02 5.31
N PRO A 116 -7.76 -13.78 4.00
CA PRO A 116 -7.68 -14.86 3.01
C PRO A 116 -6.60 -15.86 3.39
N GLU A 117 -6.76 -17.14 3.01
CA GLU A 117 -5.76 -18.20 3.29
C GLU A 117 -4.35 -17.86 2.77
N GLY A 118 -4.24 -16.99 1.76
CA GLY A 118 -2.97 -16.47 1.31
C GLY A 118 -3.03 -15.85 -0.09
N GLY A 119 -1.93 -16.03 -0.84
CA GLY A 119 -1.81 -15.56 -2.22
C GLY A 119 -1.62 -14.04 -2.36
N LEU A 120 -1.83 -13.56 -3.58
CA LEU A 120 -1.62 -12.16 -3.92
C LEU A 120 -2.58 -11.22 -3.18
N ALA A 121 -3.81 -11.67 -2.94
CA ALA A 121 -4.82 -10.92 -2.20
C ALA A 121 -4.35 -10.58 -0.78
N PHE A 122 -3.80 -11.58 -0.06
CA PHE A 122 -3.19 -11.37 1.26
C PHE A 122 -1.88 -10.58 1.20
N SER A 123 -1.05 -10.81 0.18
CA SER A 123 0.28 -10.21 0.09
C SER A 123 0.27 -8.72 -0.26
N ILE A 124 -0.78 -8.22 -0.92
CA ILE A 124 -0.91 -6.79 -1.30
C ILE A 124 -1.70 -6.02 -0.25
N ASN A 125 -2.72 -6.63 0.35
CA ASN A 125 -3.62 -5.98 1.31
C ASN A 125 -3.74 -6.83 2.56
N GLN A 126 -3.04 -6.40 3.61
CA GLN A 126 -3.10 -7.00 4.93
C GLN A 126 -3.95 -6.12 5.83
N ILE A 127 -4.77 -6.73 6.67
CA ILE A 127 -5.48 -6.03 7.75
C ILE A 127 -4.68 -6.16 9.04
N CYS A 128 -4.89 -5.23 9.97
CA CYS A 128 -4.32 -5.38 11.30
C CYS A 128 -5.05 -6.48 12.09
N PRO A 129 -4.40 -7.05 13.11
CA PRO A 129 -5.11 -7.86 14.09
C PRO A 129 -6.19 -7.03 14.79
N CYS A 130 -7.09 -7.74 15.47
CA CYS A 130 -7.98 -7.13 16.43
C CYS A 130 -7.19 -6.38 17.51
N ASP A 131 -7.82 -5.36 18.08
CA ASP A 131 -7.24 -4.58 19.16
C ASP A 131 -7.03 -5.42 20.42
N GLU A 132 -6.25 -4.88 21.36
CA GLU A 132 -5.86 -5.61 22.55
C GLU A 132 -7.07 -6.21 23.31
N GLY A 133 -6.96 -7.49 23.67
CA GLY A 133 -8.03 -8.22 24.35
C GLY A 133 -9.17 -8.70 23.44
N LEU A 134 -9.10 -8.52 22.12
CA LEU A 134 -10.07 -9.04 21.15
C LEU A 134 -9.48 -10.19 20.32
N LEU A 135 -10.35 -11.09 19.87
CA LEU A 135 -10.01 -12.23 19.01
C LEU A 135 -10.89 -12.25 17.77
N CYS A 136 -10.30 -12.53 16.62
CA CYS A 136 -11.03 -12.72 15.37
C CYS A 136 -11.79 -14.05 15.38
N ARG A 137 -13.13 -14.02 15.28
CA ARG A 137 -13.97 -15.21 15.36
C ARG A 137 -15.09 -15.19 14.32
N GLY A 138 -15.33 -16.34 13.71
CA GLY A 138 -16.48 -16.55 12.82
C GLY A 138 -17.77 -16.75 13.59
N ALA A 139 -18.89 -16.31 13.03
CA ALA A 139 -20.21 -16.74 13.45
C ALA A 139 -20.32 -18.26 13.23
N VAL A 140 -20.51 -19.02 14.30
CA VAL A 140 -20.70 -20.47 14.21
C VAL A 140 -22.12 -20.72 13.72
N GLU A 141 -22.29 -21.18 12.47
CA GLU A 141 -23.28 -22.22 12.16
C GLU A 141 -22.84 -23.04 10.92
N PRO A 142 -22.41 -24.30 11.10
CA PRO A 142 -22.55 -25.31 10.06
C PRO A 142 -23.92 -25.97 10.22
N LYS A 143 -24.96 -25.41 9.61
CA LYS A 143 -26.17 -26.20 9.31
C LYS A 143 -25.90 -26.97 8.03
N TRP A 144 -25.49 -28.23 8.19
CA TRP A 144 -25.52 -29.22 7.12
C TRP A 144 -26.97 -29.42 6.65
N ARG A 145 -27.41 -28.60 5.70
CA ARG A 145 -28.48 -28.93 4.77
C ARG A 145 -27.88 -28.83 3.38
N GLU A 146 -27.83 -29.97 2.69
CA GLU A 146 -27.52 -30.04 1.28
C GLU A 146 -28.43 -29.07 0.51
N LYS A 147 -27.91 -27.93 0.08
CA LYS A 147 -28.50 -27.12 -0.99
C LYS A 147 -27.41 -26.46 -1.80
N GLU A 148 -27.43 -26.86 -3.07
CA GLU A 148 -27.03 -26.17 -4.30
C GLU A 148 -25.81 -25.24 -4.27
N PHE A 149 -24.85 -25.58 -5.14
CA PHE A 149 -23.64 -24.81 -5.48
C PHE A 149 -23.97 -23.35 -5.84
N PHE A 150 -24.00 -22.47 -4.85
CA PHE A 150 -23.94 -21.03 -5.03
C PHE A 150 -22.62 -20.52 -4.45
N TYR A 151 -21.75 -19.99 -5.31
CA TYR A 151 -20.52 -19.30 -4.92
C TYR A 151 -20.87 -17.93 -4.31
N HIS A 152 -21.23 -17.91 -3.03
CA HIS A 152 -21.10 -16.71 -2.20
C HIS A 152 -20.26 -17.09 -0.99
N PRO A 153 -19.02 -16.60 -0.85
CA PRO A 153 -18.29 -16.83 0.38
C PRO A 153 -18.88 -15.90 1.45
N ASP A 154 -19.44 -16.49 2.50
CA ASP A 154 -19.92 -15.84 3.74
C ASP A 154 -18.77 -15.13 4.50
N THR A 155 -18.13 -14.18 3.81
CA THR A 155 -16.99 -13.36 4.26
C THR A 155 -17.37 -12.36 5.35
N THR A 156 -18.67 -12.11 5.55
CA THR A 156 -19.24 -11.23 6.56
C THR A 156 -19.31 -11.85 7.97
N SER A 157 -18.97 -13.14 8.12
CA SER A 157 -19.18 -13.84 9.40
C SER A 157 -18.04 -13.67 10.43
N TRP A 158 -16.86 -13.17 10.03
CA TRP A 158 -15.71 -13.04 10.93
C TRP A 158 -15.53 -11.63 11.45
N SER A 159 -15.57 -11.48 12.77
CA SER A 159 -15.42 -10.19 13.44
C SER A 159 -14.58 -10.25 14.72
N CYS A 160 -14.06 -9.10 15.14
CA CYS A 160 -13.33 -8.98 16.40
C CYS A 160 -14.28 -9.04 17.60
N GLN A 161 -14.10 -10.05 18.45
CA GLN A 161 -14.98 -10.34 19.57
C GLN A 161 -14.19 -10.50 20.87
N ALA A 162 -14.83 -10.26 22.01
CA ALA A 162 -14.23 -10.58 23.30
C ALA A 162 -14.02 -12.10 23.42
N PRO A 163 -12.95 -12.54 24.12
CA PRO A 163 -12.79 -13.92 24.54
C PRO A 163 -14.06 -14.39 25.25
N LYS A 164 -14.47 -15.64 24.99
CA LYS A 164 -15.53 -16.27 25.77
C LYS A 164 -14.91 -16.65 27.13
N PRO A 165 -15.63 -16.46 28.25
CA PRO A 165 -15.18 -16.92 29.55
C PRO A 165 -15.01 -18.44 29.59
#